data_AF-A0A4S8M8M5-F1
#
_entry.id   AF-A0A4S8M8M5-F1
#
_cell.length_a   1.000
_cell.length_b   1.000
_cell.length_c   1.000
_cell.angle_alpha   90.00
_cell.angle_beta   90.00
_cell.angle_gamma   90.00
#
_symmetry.space_group_name_H-M   'P 1'
#
loop_
_entity.id
_entity.type
_entity.pdbx_description
1 polymer ?
#
loop_
_entity_poly.entity_id
_entity_poly.type
_entity_poly.pdbx_seq_one_letter_code
_entity_poly.pdbx_strand_id
1 'polypeptide(L)'
;MFCASCIVESHSRLPLHWIERWNGQFFEASSLRSLGLRVQLGHGPHSRCINPKQAHSDDFAVIHVNGIHSVAVNFCGCPGAEEHYMQLLRSMWYPATLKNPQTATTFSCLRQFQNLNCLGKLPVYDYYKALEIMTQNRQREVPKDRYRVLLRVIFQWRHLKMLKRAGRCHAQSSIDGTARGECAMDCPACPQPEKNLPDNWKEAGPEFA
;
A
#
# COMPACT_ATOMS: atom_id res chain seq x y z
N MET A 1 -16.01 -10.81 -25.69
CA MET A 1 -14.54 -10.93 -25.88
C MET A 1 -14.05 -9.66 -26.54
N PHE A 2 -12.92 -9.11 -26.09
CA PHE A 2 -12.29 -7.92 -26.67
C PHE A 2 -10.92 -8.30 -27.25
N CYS A 3 -10.43 -7.58 -28.25
CA CYS A 3 -9.05 -7.76 -28.73
C CYS A 3 -8.04 -7.20 -27.73
N ALA A 4 -6.75 -7.55 -27.90
CA ALA A 4 -5.69 -7.12 -26.99
C ALA A 4 -5.59 -5.59 -26.82
N SER A 5 -5.74 -4.82 -27.91
CA SER A 5 -5.69 -3.36 -27.86
C SER A 5 -6.86 -2.77 -27.08
N CYS A 6 -8.10 -3.24 -27.31
CA CYS A 6 -9.26 -2.84 -26.53
C CYS A 6 -9.12 -3.18 -25.03
N ILE A 7 -8.50 -4.32 -24.69
CA ILE A 7 -8.21 -4.69 -23.30
C ILE A 7 -7.21 -3.70 -22.68
N VAL A 8 -6.11 -3.40 -23.36
CA VAL A 8 -5.11 -2.43 -22.87
C VAL A 8 -5.73 -1.05 -22.68
N GLU A 9 -6.55 -0.58 -23.62
CA GLU A 9 -7.21 0.72 -23.55
C GLU A 9 -8.20 0.80 -22.37
N SER A 10 -9.08 -0.19 -22.24
CA SER A 10 -10.07 -0.26 -21.14
C SER A 10 -9.42 -0.39 -19.76
N HIS A 11 -8.27 -1.06 -19.67
CA HIS A 11 -7.54 -1.25 -18.42
C HIS A 11 -6.46 -0.19 -18.15
N SER A 12 -6.37 0.85 -19.00
CA SER A 12 -5.42 1.95 -18.81
C SER A 12 -5.52 2.61 -17.44
N ARG A 13 -6.71 2.59 -16.82
CA ARG A 13 -6.99 3.11 -15.46
C ARG A 13 -7.17 2.03 -14.41
N LEU A 14 -7.20 0.77 -14.82
CA LEU A 14 -7.45 -0.38 -13.97
C LEU A 14 -6.31 -1.41 -14.17
N PRO A 15 -5.04 -1.03 -13.98
CA PRO A 15 -3.88 -1.86 -14.34
C PRO A 15 -3.68 -3.08 -13.43
N LEU A 16 -4.53 -3.25 -12.41
CA LEU A 16 -4.45 -4.30 -11.39
C LEU A 16 -5.64 -5.27 -11.46
N HIS A 17 -6.32 -5.31 -12.61
CA HIS A 17 -7.33 -6.33 -12.88
C HIS A 17 -6.69 -7.60 -13.42
N TRP A 18 -7.26 -8.74 -13.03
CA TRP A 18 -6.94 -10.03 -13.62
C TRP A 18 -7.62 -10.16 -14.97
N ILE A 19 -6.90 -10.68 -15.96
CA ILE A 19 -7.43 -10.95 -17.30
C ILE A 19 -7.13 -12.38 -17.70
N GLU A 20 -7.94 -12.89 -18.61
CA GLU A 20 -7.75 -14.20 -19.23
C GLU A 20 -7.79 -14.03 -20.75
N ARG A 21 -7.03 -14.86 -21.46
CA ARG A 21 -6.99 -14.88 -22.91
C ARG A 21 -7.66 -16.15 -23.42
N TRP A 22 -8.53 -16.01 -24.42
CA TRP A 22 -9.01 -17.18 -25.16
C TRP A 22 -7.94 -17.65 -26.13
N ASN A 23 -7.49 -18.90 -26.00
CA ASN A 23 -6.47 -19.50 -26.87
C ASN A 23 -7.04 -20.35 -28.01
N GLY A 24 -8.37 -20.41 -28.15
CA GLY A 24 -9.06 -21.27 -29.11
C GLY A 24 -9.74 -22.49 -28.48
N GLN A 25 -9.29 -22.91 -27.29
CA GLN A 25 -9.81 -24.08 -26.58
C GLN A 25 -10.35 -23.74 -25.19
N PHE A 26 -9.62 -22.91 -24.43
CA PHE A 26 -10.01 -22.50 -23.09
C PHE A 26 -9.46 -21.10 -22.76
N PHE A 27 -9.88 -20.57 -21.61
CA PHE A 27 -9.32 -19.34 -21.05
C PHE A 27 -8.04 -19.63 -20.28
N GLU A 28 -6.92 -19.14 -20.80
CA GLU A 28 -5.62 -19.19 -20.15
C GLU A 28 -5.35 -17.89 -19.39
N ALA A 29 -4.58 -18.00 -18.30
CA ALA A 29 -4.16 -16.84 -17.55
C ALA A 29 -3.31 -15.91 -18.43
N SER A 30 -3.52 -14.60 -18.29
CA SER A 30 -2.70 -13.60 -18.95
C SER A 30 -2.49 -12.40 -18.02
N SER A 31 -1.65 -11.47 -18.45
CA SER A 31 -1.40 -10.24 -17.73
C SER A 31 -1.52 -9.03 -18.65
N LEU A 32 -1.94 -7.90 -18.09
CA LEU A 32 -1.97 -6.65 -18.83
C LEU A 32 -0.57 -6.25 -19.31
N ARG A 33 0.48 -6.58 -18.52
CA ARG A 33 1.88 -6.40 -18.91
C ARG A 33 2.23 -7.18 -20.18
N SER A 34 1.86 -8.46 -20.28
CA SER A 34 2.13 -9.28 -21.47
C SER A 34 1.35 -8.83 -22.71
N LEU A 35 0.21 -8.15 -22.53
CA LEU A 35 -0.51 -7.50 -23.62
C LEU A 35 0.05 -6.12 -24.00
N GLY A 36 1.10 -5.64 -23.31
CA GLY A 36 1.77 -4.37 -23.61
C GLY A 36 1.25 -3.16 -22.82
N LEU A 37 0.38 -3.34 -21.82
CA LEU A 37 0.00 -2.23 -20.94
C LEU A 37 1.22 -1.77 -20.12
N ARG A 38 1.54 -0.48 -20.25
CA ARG A 38 2.55 0.19 -19.40
C ARG A 38 1.88 1.33 -18.64
N VAL A 39 2.01 1.31 -17.32
CA VAL A 39 1.46 2.33 -16.43
C VAL A 39 2.40 3.52 -16.45
N GLN A 40 1.96 4.64 -17.01
CA GLN A 40 2.71 5.90 -16.99
C GLN A 40 2.37 6.69 -15.72
N LEU A 41 3.40 7.10 -14.98
CA LEU A 41 3.30 7.88 -13.76
C LEU A 41 3.77 9.33 -13.98
N GLY A 42 3.45 10.22 -13.04
CA GLY A 42 3.94 11.60 -13.02
C GLY A 42 3.15 12.60 -13.88
N HIS A 43 2.14 12.17 -14.62
CA HIS A 43 1.22 13.04 -15.37
C HIS A 43 -0.24 12.82 -14.95
N GLY A 44 -1.07 13.84 -15.17
CA GLY A 44 -2.50 13.76 -14.90
C GLY A 44 -3.25 12.82 -15.85
N PRO A 45 -4.53 12.50 -15.54
CA PRO A 45 -5.36 11.66 -16.39
C PRO A 45 -5.41 12.20 -17.83
N HIS A 46 -5.34 11.31 -18.83
CA HIS A 46 -5.35 11.61 -20.27
C HIS A 46 -4.09 12.27 -20.85
N SER A 47 -3.10 12.64 -20.03
CA SER A 47 -1.79 13.09 -20.52
C SER A 47 -0.83 11.90 -20.57
N ARG A 48 -0.07 11.78 -21.67
CA ARG A 48 1.04 10.84 -21.78
C ARG A 48 2.36 11.56 -21.60
N CYS A 49 3.31 10.89 -20.95
CA CYS A 49 4.66 11.39 -20.81
C CYS A 49 5.38 11.32 -22.16
N ILE A 50 6.01 12.43 -22.57
CA ILE A 50 6.85 12.47 -23.78
C ILE A 50 8.26 11.90 -23.54
N ASN A 51 8.72 11.87 -22.29
CA ASN A 51 10.02 11.33 -21.89
C ASN A 51 9.87 10.27 -20.78
N PRO A 52 9.22 9.12 -21.05
CA PRO A 52 9.03 8.07 -20.06
C PRO A 52 10.35 7.37 -19.75
N LYS A 53 10.65 7.21 -18.45
CA LYS A 53 11.75 6.40 -17.94
C LYS A 53 11.21 5.08 -17.41
N GLN A 54 11.65 3.99 -18.02
CA GLN A 54 11.24 2.65 -17.61
C GLN A 54 11.71 2.35 -16.17
N ALA A 55 10.87 1.66 -15.40
CA ALA A 55 11.25 1.14 -14.09
C ALA A 55 12.43 0.16 -14.21
N HIS A 56 13.27 0.13 -13.16
CA HIS A 56 14.43 -0.74 -13.12
C HIS A 56 14.06 -2.21 -13.41
N SER A 57 14.83 -2.87 -14.28
CA SER A 57 14.67 -4.28 -14.66
C SER A 57 13.31 -4.70 -15.25
N ASP A 58 12.39 -3.76 -15.53
CA ASP A 58 11.01 -4.03 -15.98
C ASP A 58 10.20 -5.02 -15.12
N ASP A 59 10.66 -5.34 -13.91
CA ASP A 59 10.11 -6.37 -13.03
C ASP A 59 9.38 -5.73 -11.83
N PHE A 60 8.56 -4.73 -12.12
CA PHE A 60 7.87 -4.00 -11.06
C PHE A 60 6.68 -4.80 -10.54
N ALA A 61 6.56 -4.94 -9.22
CA ALA A 61 5.46 -5.64 -8.58
C ALA A 61 4.53 -4.67 -7.83
N VAL A 62 3.22 -4.88 -7.93
CA VAL A 62 2.23 -4.14 -7.14
C VAL A 62 1.43 -5.09 -6.28
N ILE A 63 1.50 -4.90 -4.96
CA ILE A 63 0.68 -5.63 -4.00
C ILE A 63 -0.67 -4.92 -3.85
N HIS A 64 -1.73 -5.58 -4.29
CA HIS A 64 -3.10 -5.06 -4.31
C HIS A 64 -4.06 -5.93 -3.50
N VAL A 65 -5.29 -5.46 -3.28
CA VAL A 65 -6.30 -6.18 -2.46
C VAL A 65 -6.72 -7.53 -3.05
N ASN A 66 -6.49 -7.73 -4.35
CA ASN A 66 -6.87 -8.92 -5.09
C ASN A 66 -5.67 -9.82 -5.49
N GLY A 67 -4.47 -9.52 -4.99
CA GLY A 67 -3.25 -10.28 -5.25
C GLY A 67 -2.02 -9.43 -5.60
N ILE A 68 -1.00 -10.07 -6.15
CA ILE A 68 0.32 -9.52 -6.44
C ILE A 68 0.50 -9.46 -7.96
N HIS A 69 0.61 -8.25 -8.51
CA HIS A 69 0.63 -8.02 -9.95
C HIS A 69 2.04 -7.72 -10.44
N SER A 70 2.49 -8.38 -11.51
CA SER A 70 3.63 -7.93 -12.30
C SER A 70 3.15 -6.87 -13.30
N VAL A 71 3.69 -5.65 -13.20
CA VAL A 71 3.29 -4.51 -14.01
C VAL A 71 4.51 -3.86 -14.68
N ALA A 72 4.34 -3.39 -15.91
CA ALA A 72 5.33 -2.52 -16.53
C ALA A 72 5.03 -1.06 -16.14
N VAL A 73 6.01 -0.39 -15.53
CA VAL A 73 5.87 0.99 -15.06
C VAL A 73 6.85 1.89 -15.80
N ASN A 74 6.34 3.04 -16.23
CA ASN A 74 7.11 4.13 -16.81
C ASN A 74 6.95 5.37 -15.92
N PHE A 75 8.04 5.78 -15.28
CA PHE A 75 8.11 7.05 -14.56
C PHE A 75 8.21 8.21 -15.54
N CYS A 76 7.71 9.38 -15.15
CA CYS A 76 7.97 10.61 -15.87
C CYS A 76 9.44 11.02 -15.70
N GLY A 77 10.11 11.27 -16.81
CA GLY A 77 11.49 11.77 -16.87
C GLY A 77 11.61 13.16 -17.48
N CYS A 78 10.51 13.90 -17.66
CA CYS A 78 10.51 15.26 -18.17
C CYS A 78 11.33 16.22 -17.28
N PRO A 79 11.83 17.34 -17.80
CA PRO A 79 12.43 18.38 -16.98
C PRO A 79 11.47 18.83 -15.87
N GLY A 80 11.94 18.87 -14.61
CA GLY A 80 11.11 19.18 -13.45
C GLY A 80 10.20 18.04 -12.96
N ALA A 81 10.33 16.82 -13.50
CA ALA A 81 9.61 15.67 -13.00
C ALA A 81 9.98 15.38 -11.53
N GLU A 82 8.98 14.98 -10.74
CA GLU A 82 9.20 14.56 -9.36
C GLU A 82 9.98 13.25 -9.27
N GLU A 83 10.54 13.00 -8.09
CA GLU A 83 11.18 11.74 -7.76
C GLU A 83 10.22 10.54 -7.91
N HIS A 84 10.76 9.37 -8.29
CA HIS A 84 9.97 8.18 -8.59
C HIS A 84 9.01 7.77 -7.45
N TYR A 85 9.44 7.93 -6.20
CA TYR A 85 8.60 7.60 -5.04
C TYR A 85 7.41 8.57 -4.89
N MET A 86 7.58 9.85 -5.22
CA MET A 86 6.49 10.83 -5.19
C MET A 86 5.46 10.53 -6.28
N GLN A 87 5.93 10.17 -7.49
CA GLN A 87 5.05 9.77 -8.58
C GLN A 87 4.19 8.56 -8.20
N LEU A 88 4.76 7.56 -7.51
CA LEU A 88 4.00 6.42 -6.97
C LEU A 88 2.98 6.85 -5.93
N LEU A 89 3.38 7.69 -4.98
CA LEU A 89 2.49 8.20 -3.93
C LEU A 89 1.30 8.97 -4.52
N ARG A 90 1.53 9.82 -5.54
CA ARG A 90 0.46 10.52 -6.27
C ARG A 90 -0.50 9.57 -6.99
N SER A 91 -0.03 8.39 -7.38
CA SER A 91 -0.85 7.31 -7.94
C SER A 91 -1.43 6.35 -6.88
N MET A 92 -1.41 6.74 -5.60
CA MET A 92 -1.92 5.94 -4.48
C MET A 92 -1.23 4.58 -4.32
N TRP A 93 0.03 4.50 -4.76
CA TRP A 93 0.90 3.34 -4.63
C TRP A 93 2.01 3.68 -3.64
N TYR A 94 2.03 3.00 -2.50
CA TYR A 94 3.03 3.24 -1.47
C TYR A 94 4.33 2.51 -1.84
N PRO A 95 5.44 3.23 -2.06
CA PRO A 95 6.69 2.63 -2.49
C PRO A 95 7.39 1.88 -1.34
N ALA A 96 7.97 0.71 -1.64
CA ALA A 96 8.75 -0.05 -0.66
C ALA A 96 10.13 0.55 -0.34
N THR A 97 10.69 1.31 -1.29
CA THR A 97 11.98 2.00 -1.21
C THR A 97 11.86 3.34 -1.90
N LEU A 98 12.66 4.32 -1.46
CA LEU A 98 12.63 5.67 -2.05
C LEU A 98 13.41 5.74 -3.37
N LYS A 99 14.60 5.13 -3.40
CA LYS A 99 15.46 5.08 -4.57
C LYS A 99 15.16 3.82 -5.38
N ASN A 100 14.96 3.98 -6.69
CA ASN A 100 14.69 2.90 -7.65
C ASN A 100 13.69 1.85 -7.14
N PRO A 101 12.45 2.25 -6.81
CA PRO A 101 11.43 1.31 -6.33
C PRO A 101 11.18 0.21 -7.37
N GLN A 102 11.09 -1.03 -6.89
CA GLN A 102 10.72 -2.21 -7.69
C GLN A 102 9.41 -2.83 -7.21
N THR A 103 8.88 -2.37 -6.07
CA THR A 103 7.64 -2.87 -5.51
C THR A 103 6.89 -1.72 -4.87
N ALA A 104 5.58 -1.68 -5.08
CA ALA A 104 4.68 -0.80 -4.35
C ALA A 104 3.50 -1.57 -3.79
N THR A 105 2.95 -1.10 -2.68
CA THR A 105 1.70 -1.62 -2.12
C THR A 105 0.64 -0.55 -2.26
N THR A 106 -0.51 -0.88 -2.84
CA THR A 106 -1.59 0.10 -2.99
C THR A 106 -2.10 0.58 -1.63
N PHE A 107 -2.50 1.85 -1.54
CA PHE A 107 -3.11 2.40 -0.31
C PHE A 107 -4.38 1.63 0.09
N SER A 108 -5.12 1.09 -0.88
CA SER A 108 -6.29 0.25 -0.60
C SER A 108 -5.91 -1.06 0.10
N CYS A 109 -4.82 -1.72 -0.33
CA CYS A 109 -4.28 -2.90 0.36
C CYS A 109 -3.86 -2.58 1.80
N LEU A 110 -3.11 -1.49 2.01
CA LEU A 110 -2.67 -1.08 3.35
C LEU A 110 -3.84 -0.74 4.28
N ARG A 111 -4.87 -0.05 3.77
CA ARG A 111 -6.09 0.27 4.53
C ARG A 111 -6.89 -0.99 4.89
N GLN A 112 -7.07 -1.90 3.93
CA GLN A 112 -7.76 -3.17 4.16
C GLN A 112 -7.03 -4.00 5.22
N PHE A 113 -5.72 -4.21 5.04
CA PHE A 113 -4.91 -4.96 5.99
C PHE A 113 -4.98 -4.35 7.39
N GLN A 114 -4.86 -3.02 7.52
CA GLN A 114 -4.90 -2.35 8.82
C GLN A 114 -6.19 -2.68 9.59
N ASN A 115 -7.36 -2.65 8.92
CA ASN A 115 -8.62 -2.98 9.57
C ASN A 115 -8.70 -4.46 9.97
N LEU A 116 -8.33 -5.37 9.07
CA LEU A 116 -8.31 -6.81 9.34
C LEU A 116 -7.35 -7.17 10.48
N ASN A 117 -6.19 -6.52 10.54
CA ASN A 117 -5.22 -6.72 11.59
C ASN A 117 -5.69 -6.15 12.94
N CYS A 118 -6.30 -4.95 12.97
CA CYS A 118 -6.76 -4.35 14.22
C CYS A 118 -7.95 -5.11 14.83
N LEU A 119 -8.95 -5.46 14.00
CA LEU A 119 -10.18 -6.11 14.44
C LEU A 119 -10.02 -7.63 14.58
N GLY A 120 -9.57 -8.30 13.53
CA GLY A 120 -9.49 -9.76 13.47
C GLY A 120 -8.17 -10.34 13.97
N LYS A 121 -7.23 -9.50 14.43
CA LYS A 121 -5.86 -9.90 14.82
C LYS A 121 -5.11 -10.65 13.72
N LEU A 122 -5.51 -10.47 12.46
CA LEU A 122 -4.94 -11.19 11.32
C LEU A 122 -3.44 -10.88 11.20
N PRO A 123 -2.56 -11.89 11.33
CA PRO A 123 -1.13 -11.70 11.12
C PRO A 123 -0.81 -11.22 9.71
N VAL A 124 0.31 -10.50 9.56
CA VAL A 124 0.78 -10.05 8.23
C VAL A 124 1.04 -11.25 7.31
N TYR A 125 1.58 -12.33 7.88
CA TYR A 125 1.88 -13.56 7.15
C TYR A 125 0.63 -14.16 6.51
N ASP A 126 -0.45 -14.35 7.27
CA ASP A 126 -1.68 -14.95 6.76
C ASP A 126 -2.33 -14.06 5.69
N TYR A 127 -2.32 -12.74 5.89
CA TYR A 127 -2.83 -11.82 4.87
C TYR A 127 -2.01 -11.88 3.57
N TYR A 128 -0.68 -11.91 3.68
CA TYR A 128 0.19 -12.07 2.51
C TYR A 128 -0.02 -13.43 1.83
N LYS A 129 -0.14 -14.51 2.62
CA LYS A 129 -0.41 -15.86 2.09
C LYS A 129 -1.73 -15.92 1.34
N ALA A 130 -2.77 -15.24 1.83
CA ALA A 130 -4.03 -15.10 1.11
C ALA A 130 -3.85 -14.37 -0.23
N LEU A 131 -3.07 -13.29 -0.29
CA LEU A 131 -2.73 -12.59 -1.52
C LEU A 131 -1.93 -13.48 -2.50
N GLU A 132 -0.99 -14.27 -2.00
CA GLU A 132 -0.23 -15.24 -2.79
C GLU A 132 -1.15 -16.32 -3.38
N ILE A 133 -2.04 -16.92 -2.56
CA ILE A 133 -3.01 -17.93 -3.02
C ILE A 133 -3.98 -17.32 -4.05
N MET A 134 -4.51 -16.11 -3.80
CA MET A 134 -5.37 -15.42 -4.78
C MET A 134 -4.65 -15.21 -6.12
N THR A 135 -3.37 -14.87 -6.08
CA THR A 135 -2.54 -14.69 -7.28
C THR A 135 -2.31 -16.01 -7.99
N GLN A 136 -1.93 -17.05 -7.26
CA GLN A 136 -1.68 -18.38 -7.80
C GLN A 136 -2.93 -18.99 -8.42
N ASN A 137 -4.09 -18.84 -7.79
CA ASN A 137 -5.36 -19.33 -8.33
C ASN A 137 -5.72 -18.65 -9.66
N ARG A 138 -5.32 -17.38 -9.85
CA ARG A 138 -5.59 -16.61 -11.07
C ARG A 138 -4.56 -16.84 -12.17
N GLN A 139 -3.28 -16.88 -11.82
CA GLN A 139 -2.18 -16.97 -12.79
C GLN A 139 -1.71 -18.40 -13.03
N ARG A 140 -2.11 -19.36 -12.19
CA ARG A 140 -1.62 -20.75 -12.16
C ARG A 140 -0.11 -20.87 -11.94
N GLU A 141 0.51 -19.80 -11.42
CA GLU A 141 1.93 -19.69 -11.12
C GLU A 141 2.12 -19.06 -9.74
N VAL A 142 3.19 -19.46 -9.03
CA VAL A 142 3.55 -18.88 -7.74
C VAL A 142 4.20 -17.52 -7.98
N PRO A 143 3.67 -16.41 -7.43
CA PRO A 143 4.31 -15.11 -7.58
C PRO A 143 5.65 -15.06 -6.83
N LYS A 144 6.55 -14.19 -7.29
CA LYS A 144 7.82 -13.93 -6.57
C LYS A 144 7.53 -13.44 -5.15
N ASP A 145 8.29 -13.95 -4.18
CA ASP A 145 8.11 -13.55 -2.78
C ASP A 145 8.43 -12.05 -2.58
N ARG A 146 7.47 -11.34 -1.98
CA ARG A 146 7.52 -9.95 -1.57
C ARG A 146 7.05 -9.79 -0.12
N TYR A 147 6.99 -10.85 0.68
CA TYR A 147 6.54 -10.80 2.07
C TYR A 147 7.35 -9.83 2.92
N ARG A 148 8.68 -9.92 2.88
CA ARG A 148 9.58 -9.01 3.63
C ARG A 148 9.40 -7.55 3.20
N VAL A 149 9.06 -7.33 1.93
CA VAL A 149 8.76 -6.00 1.40
C VAL A 149 7.46 -5.47 2.01
N LEU A 150 6.40 -6.28 2.03
CA LEU A 150 5.12 -5.90 2.64
C LEU A 150 5.27 -5.60 4.14
N LEU A 151 6.05 -6.40 4.87
CA LEU A 151 6.35 -6.14 6.29
C LEU A 151 6.92 -4.73 6.49
N ARG A 152 7.95 -4.37 5.72
CA ARG A 152 8.56 -3.02 5.79
C ARG A 152 7.53 -1.93 5.54
N VAL A 153 6.73 -2.06 4.49
CA VAL A 153 5.71 -1.07 4.14
C VAL A 153 4.67 -0.93 5.26
N ILE A 154 4.24 -2.04 5.87
CA ILE A 154 3.29 -2.01 7.00
C ILE A 154 3.88 -1.28 8.21
N PHE A 155 5.16 -1.50 8.53
CA PHE A 155 5.82 -0.77 9.61
C PHE A 155 5.82 0.74 9.35
N GLN A 156 6.22 1.15 8.15
CA GLN A 156 6.22 2.56 7.74
C GLN A 156 4.80 3.15 7.76
N TRP A 157 3.82 2.42 7.24
CA TRP A 157 2.42 2.83 7.22
C TRP A 157 1.86 3.03 8.63
N ARG A 158 2.11 2.09 9.55
CA ARG A 158 1.68 2.22 10.96
C ARG A 158 2.30 3.43 11.62
N HIS A 159 3.59 3.68 11.40
CA HIS A 159 4.26 4.86 11.92
C HIS A 159 3.63 6.16 11.40
N LEU A 160 3.36 6.26 10.10
CA LEU A 160 2.66 7.41 9.52
C LEU A 160 1.24 7.60 10.07
N LYS A 161 0.51 6.51 10.32
CA LYS A 161 -0.82 6.59 10.96
C LYS A 161 -0.75 7.08 12.39
N MET A 162 0.26 6.64 13.15
CA MET A 162 0.51 7.11 14.51
C MET A 162 0.79 8.62 14.52
N LEU A 163 1.73 9.09 13.70
CA LEU A 163 2.05 10.52 13.58
C LEU A 163 0.85 11.37 13.17
N LYS A 164 0.06 10.87 12.19
CA LYS A 164 -1.16 11.56 11.74
C LYS A 164 -2.20 11.67 12.86
N ARG A 165 -2.39 10.59 13.64
CA ARG A 165 -3.34 10.60 14.77
C ARG A 165 -2.93 11.58 15.85
N ALA A 166 -1.63 11.66 16.15
CA ALA A 166 -1.09 12.59 17.13
C ALA A 166 -0.92 14.03 16.60
N GLY A 167 -1.36 14.32 15.38
CA GLY A 167 -1.27 15.67 14.79
C GLY A 167 0.14 16.18 14.52
N ARG A 168 1.16 15.32 14.58
CA ARG A 168 2.58 15.73 14.54
C ARG A 168 3.02 16.37 13.23
N CYS A 169 2.32 16.09 12.13
CA CYS A 169 2.57 16.74 10.85
C CYS A 169 2.25 18.24 10.84
N HIS A 170 1.46 18.73 11.81
CA HIS A 170 1.12 20.15 11.96
C HIS A 170 1.89 20.83 13.09
N ALA A 171 2.76 20.11 13.80
CA ALA A 171 3.61 20.70 14.84
C ALA A 171 4.62 21.66 14.19
N GLN A 172 4.92 22.78 14.87
CA GLN A 172 5.94 23.73 14.39
C GLN A 172 7.32 23.07 14.23
N SER A 173 7.64 22.11 15.10
CA SER A 173 8.89 21.34 15.05
C SER A 173 8.85 20.17 14.05
N SER A 174 7.78 20.05 13.26
CA SER A 174 7.52 18.96 12.32
C SER A 174 7.51 17.57 12.97
N ILE A 175 7.59 16.52 12.15
CA ILE A 175 7.72 15.13 12.61
C ILE A 175 9.03 14.94 13.38
N ASP A 176 10.11 15.58 12.94
CA ASP A 176 11.47 15.39 13.48
C ASP A 176 11.59 15.86 14.93
N GLY A 177 10.81 16.87 15.33
CA GLY A 177 10.75 17.34 16.71
C GLY A 177 9.81 16.56 17.61
N THR A 178 9.34 15.36 17.21
CA THR A 178 8.46 14.54 18.04
C THR A 178 9.25 13.83 19.15
N ALA A 179 9.07 14.30 20.39
CA ALA A 179 9.70 13.74 21.58
C ALA A 179 9.06 12.40 22.01
N ARG A 180 9.76 11.68 22.89
CA ARG A 180 9.27 10.42 23.46
C ARG A 180 7.97 10.67 24.22
N GLY A 181 6.96 9.85 23.95
CA GLY A 181 5.64 9.95 24.59
C GLY A 181 4.64 10.87 23.88
N GLU A 182 5.06 11.73 22.96
CA GLU A 182 4.13 12.68 22.30
C GLU A 182 3.13 12.03 21.33
N CYS A 183 3.36 10.77 20.96
CA CYS A 183 2.40 9.95 20.21
C CYS A 183 1.65 8.94 21.09
N ALA A 184 1.94 8.91 22.39
CA ALA A 184 1.25 8.03 23.32
C ALA A 184 -0.19 8.51 23.52
N MET A 185 -1.10 7.57 23.69
CA MET A 185 -2.46 7.85 24.08
C MET A 185 -2.58 7.59 25.58
N ASP A 186 -3.32 8.45 26.28
CA ASP A 186 -3.72 8.19 27.66
C ASP A 186 -4.45 6.84 27.73
N CYS A 187 -3.99 5.95 28.62
CA CYS A 187 -4.63 4.67 28.80
C CYS A 187 -5.95 4.87 29.57
N PRO A 188 -7.11 4.54 28.99
CA PRO A 188 -8.40 4.76 29.65
C PRO A 188 -8.59 3.89 30.90
N ALA A 189 -7.87 2.77 31.00
CA ALA A 189 -7.91 1.87 32.15
C ALA A 189 -6.95 2.29 33.28
N CYS A 190 -5.97 3.17 33.01
CA CYS A 190 -5.10 3.66 34.06
C CYS A 190 -5.85 4.67 34.94
N PRO A 191 -5.65 4.64 36.27
CA PRO A 191 -6.24 5.63 37.17
C PRO A 191 -5.64 7.01 36.91
N GLN A 192 -6.50 7.97 36.60
CA GLN A 192 -6.16 9.34 36.24
C GLN A 192 -6.98 10.30 37.12
N PRO A 193 -6.35 10.97 38.10
CA PRO A 193 -6.99 12.01 38.89
C PRO A 193 -7.67 13.04 37.97
N GLU A 194 -8.85 13.51 38.37
CA GLU A 194 -9.63 14.53 37.65
C GLU A 194 -10.20 14.08 36.28
N LYS A 195 -9.96 12.83 35.84
CA LYS A 195 -10.50 12.28 34.59
C LYS A 195 -11.43 11.11 34.81
N ASN A 196 -10.97 10.07 35.49
CA ASN A 196 -11.70 8.81 35.67
C ASN A 196 -11.63 8.26 37.11
N LEU A 197 -11.15 9.06 38.05
CA LEU A 197 -11.20 8.77 39.48
C LEU A 197 -12.24 9.66 40.18
N PRO A 198 -12.97 9.15 41.19
CA PRO A 198 -13.79 9.97 42.07
C PRO A 198 -12.95 11.02 42.80
N ASP A 199 -13.52 12.18 43.15
CA ASP A 199 -12.76 13.27 43.78
C ASP A 199 -12.07 12.86 45.10
N ASN A 200 -12.69 11.96 45.86
CA ASN A 200 -12.17 11.42 47.11
C ASN A 200 -11.41 10.09 46.93
N TRP A 201 -10.87 9.78 45.74
CA TRP A 201 -10.17 8.51 45.48
C TRP A 201 -9.00 8.23 46.43
N LYS A 202 -8.38 9.27 47.00
CA LYS A 202 -7.29 9.13 47.99
C LYS A 202 -7.76 8.60 49.35
N GLU A 203 -9.06 8.72 49.63
CA GLU A 203 -9.70 8.26 50.86
C GLU A 203 -10.41 6.91 50.66
N ALA A 204 -10.33 6.32 49.45
CA ALA A 204 -10.95 5.04 49.15
C ALA A 204 -10.30 3.93 49.99
N GLY A 205 -11.14 3.09 50.59
CA GLY A 205 -10.71 1.96 51.41
C GLY A 205 -10.06 0.84 50.59
N PRO A 206 -9.41 -0.14 51.27
CA PRO A 206 -8.72 -1.25 50.62
C PRO A 206 -9.62 -2.14 49.74
N GLU A 207 -10.94 -2.04 49.87
CA GLU A 207 -11.92 -2.71 49.00
C GLU A 207 -11.95 -2.18 47.56
N PHE A 208 -11.33 -1.03 47.28
CA PHE A 208 -11.20 -0.42 45.95
C PHE A 208 -9.75 -0.37 45.42
N ALA A 209 -8.78 -0.96 46.14
CA ALA A 209 -7.36 -0.97 45.81
C ALA A 209 -6.94 -2.13 44.89
#